data_AF-A0A7V3JJB8-F1
#
_entry.id   AF-A0A7V3JJB8-F1
#
_cell.length_a   1.000
_cell.length_b   1.000
_cell.length_c   1.000
_cell.angle_alpha   90.00
_cell.angle_beta   90.00
_cell.angle_gamma   90.00
#
_symmetry.space_group_name_H-M   'P 1'
#
loop_
_entity.id
_entity.type
_entity.pdbx_description
1 polymer ?
#
loop_
_entity_poly.entity_id
_entity_poly.type
_entity_poly.pdbx_seq_one_letter_code
_entity_poly.pdbx_strand_id
1 'polypeptide(L)'
;MILLLVVLTVGWVLLNVFGALANSRFAGVYWALLSIGTTFTLLLVAGVVIYLALTIKAINLTRRQSNFVDSVTHELKSPIASLKLCLQTLSRRQMSGQEAADFYRYMLEDVERLDHLINQVLDAGRVDSQPVDGEEEDVALEPLVRECAEMVCLRYRVPRETVGLRIAPS
;
A
#
# COMPACT_ATOMS: atom_id res chain seq x y z
N MET A 1 -6.61 -17.10 24.02
CA MET A 1 -8.03 -17.26 23.62
C MET A 1 -8.23 -18.45 22.67
N ILE A 2 -7.56 -18.50 21.51
CA ILE A 2 -7.70 -19.61 20.55
C ILE A 2 -7.26 -20.97 21.15
N LEU A 3 -6.14 -21.00 21.87
CA LEU A 3 -5.66 -22.19 22.58
C LEU A 3 -6.69 -22.77 23.58
N LEU A 4 -7.43 -21.91 24.28
CA LEU A 4 -8.47 -22.35 25.22
C LEU A 4 -9.66 -22.98 24.50
N LEU A 5 -10.07 -22.42 23.35
CA LEU A 5 -11.11 -22.99 22.49
C LEU A 5 -10.70 -24.36 21.95
N VAL A 6 -9.45 -24.50 21.52
CA VAL A 6 -8.92 -25.78 21.01
C VAL A 6 -8.88 -26.84 22.11
N VAL A 7 -8.39 -26.49 23.31
CA VAL A 7 -8.34 -27.43 24.44
C VAL A 7 -9.75 -27.86 24.89
N LEU A 8 -10.71 -26.93 24.92
CA LEU A 8 -12.09 -27.22 25.31
C LEU A 8 -12.79 -28.13 24.30
N THR A 9 -12.58 -27.90 23.00
CA THR A 9 -13.18 -28.70 21.92
C THR A 9 -12.57 -30.10 21.85
N VAL A 10 -11.25 -30.22 22.00
CA VAL A 10 -10.56 -31.51 22.09
C VAL A 10 -11.01 -32.30 23.33
N GLY A 11 -11.14 -31.64 24.49
CA GLY A 11 -11.65 -32.26 25.72
C GLY A 11 -13.08 -32.77 25.58
N TRP A 12 -13.96 -31.98 24.94
CA TRP A 12 -15.34 -32.38 24.65
C TRP A 12 -15.43 -33.63 23.76
N VAL A 13 -14.61 -33.69 22.70
CA VAL A 13 -14.57 -34.83 21.78
C VAL A 13 -14.06 -36.08 22.48
N LEU A 14 -12.98 -35.99 23.27
CA LEU A 14 -12.43 -37.13 24.01
C LEU A 14 -13.44 -37.71 25.01
N LEU A 15 -14.17 -36.85 25.73
CA LEU A 15 -15.16 -37.28 26.71
C LEU A 15 -16.35 -37.99 26.05
N ASN A 16 -16.83 -37.48 24.91
CA ASN A 16 -17.92 -38.10 24.15
C ASN A 16 -17.50 -39.43 23.50
N VAL A 17 -16.29 -39.52 22.95
CA VAL A 17 -15.75 -40.76 22.37
C VAL A 17 -15.54 -41.84 23.44
N PHE A 18 -14.95 -41.48 24.58
CA PHE A 18 -14.74 -42.41 25.68
C PHE A 18 -16.06 -42.88 26.30
N GLY A 19 -17.04 -41.99 26.43
CA GLY A 19 -18.40 -42.33 26.85
C GLY A 19 -19.12 -43.27 25.88
N ALA A 20 -18.96 -43.06 24.57
CA ALA A 20 -19.50 -43.95 23.54
C ALA A 20 -18.89 -45.37 23.58
N LEU A 21 -17.60 -45.48 23.87
CA LEU A 21 -16.87 -46.76 23.99
C LEU A 21 -17.19 -47.51 25.30
N ALA A 22 -17.40 -46.79 26.40
CA ALA A 22 -17.62 -47.39 27.72
C ALA A 22 -19.08 -47.84 27.95
N ASN A 23 -20.07 -47.23 27.29
CA ASN A 23 -21.48 -47.48 27.59
C ASN A 23 -22.35 -47.69 26.34
N SER A 24 -22.47 -48.95 25.90
CA SER A 24 -23.20 -49.34 24.68
C SER A 24 -24.71 -49.09 24.74
N ARG A 25 -25.29 -48.95 25.95
CA ARG A 25 -26.73 -48.69 26.16
C ARG A 25 -27.18 -47.30 25.68
N PHE A 26 -26.26 -46.34 25.56
CA PHE A 26 -26.54 -44.96 25.13
C PHE A 26 -25.68 -44.52 23.94
N ALA A 27 -25.07 -45.47 23.21
CA ALA A 27 -24.14 -45.18 22.12
C ALA A 27 -24.72 -44.19 21.07
N GLY A 28 -25.99 -44.34 20.68
CA GLY A 28 -26.63 -43.44 19.72
C GLY A 28 -26.66 -41.98 20.14
N VAL A 29 -26.80 -41.70 21.44
CA VAL A 29 -26.81 -40.33 21.99
C VAL A 29 -25.42 -39.70 21.90
N TYR A 30 -24.37 -40.46 22.23
CA TYR A 30 -22.99 -39.98 22.12
C TYR A 30 -22.58 -39.70 20.67
N TRP A 31 -22.96 -40.55 19.71
CA TRP A 31 -22.69 -40.32 18.29
C TRP A 31 -23.40 -39.07 17.74
N ALA A 32 -24.65 -38.83 18.17
CA ALA A 32 -25.39 -37.63 17.79
C ALA A 32 -24.79 -36.35 18.41
N LEU A 33 -24.37 -36.39 19.68
CA LEU A 33 -23.67 -35.29 20.35
C LEU A 33 -22.34 -34.95 19.68
N LEU A 34 -21.62 -35.96 19.19
CA LEU A 34 -20.33 -35.80 18.53
C LEU A 34 -20.50 -35.08 17.19
N SER A 35 -21.42 -35.51 16.33
CA SER A 35 -21.64 -34.87 15.03
C SER A 35 -22.11 -33.42 15.14
N ILE A 36 -23.03 -33.14 16.07
CA ILE A 36 -23.52 -31.79 16.36
C ILE A 36 -22.39 -30.91 16.91
N GLY A 37 -21.64 -31.41 17.89
CA GLY A 37 -20.55 -30.66 18.52
C GLY A 37 -19.42 -30.35 17.53
N THR A 38 -19.04 -31.31 16.70
CA THR A 38 -18.02 -31.10 15.65
C THR A 38 -18.49 -30.07 14.62
N THR A 39 -19.75 -30.16 14.16
CA THR A 39 -20.30 -29.21 13.18
C THR A 39 -20.34 -27.78 13.74
N PHE A 40 -20.83 -27.63 14.98
CA PHE A 40 -20.86 -26.33 15.66
C PHE A 40 -19.46 -25.74 15.88
N THR A 41 -18.50 -26.57 16.27
CA THR A 41 -17.11 -26.16 16.46
C THR A 41 -16.48 -25.67 15.15
N LEU A 42 -16.70 -26.41 14.06
CA LEU A 42 -16.15 -26.07 12.75
C LEU A 42 -16.72 -24.73 12.25
N LEU A 43 -18.02 -24.50 12.48
CA LEU A 43 -18.69 -23.23 12.18
C LEU A 43 -18.10 -22.08 12.99
N LEU A 44 -17.87 -22.28 14.30
CA LEU A 44 -17.23 -21.26 15.15
C LEU A 44 -15.80 -20.92 14.67
N VAL A 45 -15.00 -21.93 14.34
CA VAL A 45 -13.63 -21.71 13.82
C VAL A 45 -13.69 -20.95 12.50
N ALA A 46 -14.58 -21.34 11.57
CA ALA A 46 -14.76 -20.63 10.32
C ALA A 46 -15.16 -19.17 10.53
N GLY A 47 -16.10 -18.90 11.46
CA GLY A 47 -16.50 -17.54 11.83
C GLY A 47 -15.34 -16.70 12.37
N VAL A 48 -14.52 -17.28 13.26
CA VAL A 48 -13.33 -16.60 13.80
C VAL A 48 -12.30 -16.32 12.71
N VAL A 49 -12.06 -17.27 11.80
CA VAL A 49 -11.15 -17.09 10.67
C VAL A 49 -11.65 -15.99 9.74
N ILE A 50 -12.94 -15.97 9.40
CA ILE A 50 -13.54 -14.93 8.57
C ILE A 50 -13.43 -13.57 9.28
N TYR A 51 -13.76 -13.49 10.56
CA TYR A 51 -13.65 -12.26 11.35
C TYR A 51 -12.21 -11.73 11.35
N LEU A 52 -11.22 -12.57 11.65
CA LEU A 52 -9.80 -12.21 11.60
C LEU A 52 -9.39 -11.74 10.20
N ALA A 53 -9.80 -12.45 9.15
CA ALA A 53 -9.50 -12.07 7.77
C ALA A 53 -10.09 -10.70 7.40
N LEU A 54 -11.33 -10.43 7.79
CA LEU A 54 -12.00 -9.14 7.58
C LEU A 54 -11.29 -8.02 8.34
N THR A 55 -10.95 -8.24 9.61
CA THR A 55 -10.23 -7.25 10.43
C THR A 55 -8.83 -6.99 9.89
N ILE A 56 -8.08 -8.03 9.47
CA ILE A 56 -6.76 -7.86 8.85
C ILE A 56 -6.89 -7.06 7.55
N LYS A 57 -7.85 -7.39 6.69
CA LYS A 57 -8.11 -6.62 5.45
C LYS A 57 -8.45 -5.16 5.75
N ALA A 58 -9.33 -4.91 6.72
CA ALA A 58 -9.71 -3.57 7.15
C ALA A 58 -8.50 -2.78 7.67
N ILE A 59 -7.69 -3.37 8.56
CA ILE A 59 -6.48 -2.73 9.10
C ILE A 59 -5.44 -2.49 8.01
N ASN A 60 -5.28 -3.41 7.05
CA ASN A 60 -4.30 -3.26 5.98
C ASN A 60 -4.70 -2.12 5.02
N LEU A 61 -6.01 -1.94 4.77
CA LEU A 61 -6.52 -0.79 4.02
C LEU A 61 -6.28 0.53 4.78
N THR A 62 -6.55 0.57 6.09
CA THR A 62 -6.34 1.78 6.92
C THR A 62 -4.86 2.10 7.14
N ARG A 63 -3.98 1.09 7.29
CA ARG A 63 -2.53 1.30 7.50
C ARG A 63 -1.83 1.89 6.28
N ARG A 64 -2.29 1.56 5.07
CA ARG A 64 -1.74 2.15 3.83
C ARG A 64 -1.96 3.67 3.81
N GLN A 65 -3.12 4.14 4.26
CA GLN A 65 -3.44 5.56 4.32
C GLN A 65 -2.64 6.30 5.40
N SER A 66 -2.53 5.74 6.61
CA SER A 66 -1.81 6.41 7.72
C SER A 66 -0.31 6.50 7.48
N ASN A 67 0.34 5.41 7.05
CA ASN A 67 1.77 5.42 6.79
C ASN A 67 2.14 6.32 5.61
N PHE A 68 1.24 6.41 4.61
CA PHE A 68 1.41 7.30 3.47
C PHE A 68 1.32 8.77 3.89
N VAL A 69 0.28 9.16 4.63
CA VAL A 69 0.11 10.54 5.10
C VAL A 69 1.26 10.98 6.01
N ASP A 70 1.71 10.12 6.93
CA ASP A 70 2.84 10.43 7.82
C ASP A 70 4.15 10.57 7.05
N SER A 71 4.41 9.67 6.08
CA SER A 71 5.61 9.73 5.23
C SER A 71 5.62 11.00 4.38
N VAL A 72 4.51 11.30 3.69
CA VAL A 72 4.34 12.49 2.87
C VAL A 72 4.53 13.75 3.70
N THR A 73 3.94 13.81 4.90
CA THR A 73 4.10 14.96 5.80
C THR A 73 5.57 15.14 6.20
N HIS A 74 6.28 14.05 6.47
CA HIS A 74 7.69 14.11 6.84
C HIS A 74 8.57 14.55 5.67
N GLU A 75 8.27 14.09 4.45
CA GLU A 75 8.98 14.46 3.23
C GLU A 75 8.72 15.92 2.84
N LEU A 76 7.50 16.45 3.05
CA LEU A 76 7.16 17.85 2.81
C LEU A 76 7.77 18.81 3.86
N LYS A 77 7.89 18.38 5.11
CA LYS A 77 8.41 19.23 6.20
C LYS A 77 9.88 19.61 6.01
N SER A 78 10.68 18.71 5.44
CA SER A 78 12.11 18.91 5.20
C SER A 78 12.43 20.09 4.25
N PRO A 79 11.90 20.14 3.00
CA PRO A 79 12.12 21.25 2.09
C PRO A 79 11.53 22.57 2.61
N ILE A 80 10.39 22.54 3.30
CA ILE A 80 9.81 23.74 3.93
C ILE A 80 10.75 24.31 5.00
N ALA A 81 11.37 23.45 5.81
CA ALA A 81 12.33 23.89 6.83
C ALA A 81 13.60 24.48 6.19
N SER A 82 14.12 23.84 5.13
CA SER A 82 15.25 24.34 4.34
C SER A 82 14.97 25.72 3.74
N LEU A 83 13.82 25.88 3.09
CA LEU A 83 13.40 27.13 2.46
C LEU A 83 13.22 28.26 3.49
N LYS A 84 12.66 27.94 4.66
CA LYS A 84 12.55 28.88 5.78
C LYS A 84 13.93 29.30 6.32
N LEU A 85 14.88 28.38 6.43
CA LEU A 85 16.25 28.68 6.86
C LEU A 85 16.99 29.57 5.85
N CYS A 86 16.80 29.32 4.56
CA CYS A 86 17.35 30.15 3.48
C CYS A 86 16.82 31.59 3.58
N LEU A 87 15.51 31.76 3.72
CA LEU A 87 14.87 33.07 3.93
C LEU A 87 15.32 33.77 5.22
N GLN A 88 15.45 33.03 6.32
CA GLN A 88 15.96 33.58 7.58
C GLN A 88 17.42 34.02 7.49
N THR A 89 18.23 33.34 6.68
CA THR A 89 19.63 33.69 6.47
C THR A 89 19.76 34.93 5.60
N LEU A 90 19.03 34.97 4.48
CA LEU A 90 18.98 36.12 3.57
C LEU A 90 18.47 37.40 4.26
N SER A 91 17.51 37.28 5.19
CA SER A 91 16.97 38.44 5.92
C SER A 91 17.88 38.97 7.03
N ARG A 92 18.80 38.15 7.55
CA ARG A 92 19.66 38.50 8.71
C ARG A 92 21.08 38.90 8.35
N ARG A 93 21.60 38.47 7.20
CA ARG A 93 22.98 38.79 6.77
C ARG A 93 22.97 39.67 5.53
N GLN A 94 23.83 40.68 5.49
CA GLN A 94 24.26 41.27 4.23
C GLN A 94 25.18 40.25 3.55
N MET A 95 24.71 39.70 2.44
CA MET A 95 25.42 38.71 1.65
C MET A 95 25.91 39.35 0.35
N SER A 96 26.97 38.79 -0.22
CA SER A 96 27.37 39.16 -1.58
C SER A 96 26.28 38.78 -2.60
N GLY A 97 26.24 39.46 -3.75
CA GLY A 97 25.28 39.14 -4.80
C GLY A 97 25.37 37.69 -5.31
N GLN A 98 26.57 37.09 -5.23
CA GLN A 98 26.83 35.70 -5.61
C GLN A 98 26.22 34.70 -4.60
N GLU A 99 26.42 34.93 -3.30
CA GLU A 99 25.85 34.08 -2.24
C GLU A 99 24.33 34.13 -2.25
N ALA A 100 23.74 35.32 -2.45
CA ALA A 100 22.30 35.47 -2.56
C ALA A 100 21.74 34.67 -3.75
N ALA A 101 22.43 34.67 -4.90
CA ALA A 101 22.04 33.89 -6.07
C ALA A 101 22.07 32.37 -5.80
N ASP A 102 23.05 31.87 -5.05
CA ASP A 102 23.10 30.46 -4.65
C ASP A 102 21.93 30.08 -3.73
N PHE A 103 21.57 30.93 -2.76
CA PHE A 103 20.39 30.72 -1.92
C PHE A 103 19.09 30.71 -2.73
N TYR A 104 18.93 31.61 -3.70
CA TYR A 104 17.77 31.59 -4.59
C TYR A 104 17.70 30.29 -5.41
N ARG A 105 18.84 29.77 -5.88
CA ARG A 105 18.90 28.49 -6.58
C ARG A 105 18.46 27.32 -5.69
N TYR A 106 18.96 27.24 -4.46
CA TYR A 106 18.55 26.18 -3.51
C TYR A 106 17.06 26.26 -3.17
N MET A 107 16.54 27.46 -2.96
CA MET A 107 15.11 27.65 -2.71
C MET A 107 14.25 27.23 -3.91
N LEU A 108 14.68 27.52 -5.13
CA LEU A 108 13.96 27.12 -6.34
C LEU A 108 13.94 25.58 -6.50
N GLU A 109 15.06 24.92 -6.22
CA GLU A 109 15.15 23.46 -6.22
C GLU A 109 14.25 22.82 -5.16
N ASP A 110 14.18 23.38 -3.95
CA ASP A 110 13.28 22.92 -2.89
C ASP A 110 11.79 23.08 -3.27
N VAL A 111 11.44 24.13 -4.03
CA VAL A 111 10.08 24.32 -4.57
C VAL A 111 9.75 23.28 -5.64
N GLU A 112 10.67 23.02 -6.58
CA GLU A 112 10.48 21.97 -7.60
C GLU A 112 10.33 20.58 -6.97
N ARG A 113 11.09 20.29 -5.91
CA ARG A 113 10.94 19.04 -5.14
C ARG A 113 9.58 18.94 -4.47
N LEU A 114 9.08 20.02 -3.87
CA LEU A 114 7.74 20.08 -3.28
C LEU A 114 6.66 19.82 -4.33
N ASP A 115 6.76 20.45 -5.50
CA ASP A 115 5.82 20.23 -6.61
C ASP A 115 5.81 18.76 -7.07
N HIS A 116 6.99 18.14 -7.15
CA HIS A 116 7.09 16.73 -7.51
C HIS A 116 6.45 15.80 -6.48
N LEU A 117 6.68 16.05 -5.18
CA LEU A 117 6.04 15.30 -4.09
C LEU A 117 4.51 15.44 -4.10
N ILE A 118 3.99 16.65 -4.36
CA ILE A 118 2.55 16.88 -4.48
C ILE A 118 1.95 16.07 -5.64
N ASN A 119 2.60 16.09 -6.80
CA ASN A 119 2.14 15.33 -7.97
C ASN A 119 2.14 13.81 -7.69
N GLN A 120 3.19 13.28 -7.07
CA GLN A 120 3.22 11.87 -6.66
C GLN A 120 2.08 11.50 -5.71
N VAL A 121 1.70 12.40 -4.81
CA VAL A 121 0.59 12.19 -3.88
C VAL A 121 -0.76 12.18 -4.59
N LEU A 122 -0.95 13.11 -5.54
CA LEU A 122 -2.17 13.18 -6.35
C LEU A 122 -2.32 11.95 -7.26
N ASP A 123 -1.23 11.49 -7.86
CA ASP A 123 -1.21 10.30 -8.71
C ASP A 123 -1.53 9.03 -7.90
N ALA A 124 -0.93 8.88 -6.72
CA ALA A 124 -1.25 7.77 -5.82
C ALA A 124 -2.73 7.74 -5.43
N GLY A 125 -3.35 8.90 -5.17
CA GLY A 125 -4.79 8.99 -4.87
C GLY A 125 -5.69 8.66 -6.05
N ARG A 126 -5.28 8.97 -7.29
CA ARG A 126 -6.01 8.64 -8.52
C ARG A 126 -6.00 7.13 -8.80
N VAL A 127 -4.85 6.48 -8.66
CA VAL A 127 -4.70 5.04 -8.94
C VAL A 127 -5.55 4.18 -8.01
N ASP A 128 -5.69 4.55 -6.74
CA ASP A 128 -6.55 3.83 -5.78
C ASP A 128 -8.07 4.03 -6.04
N SER A 129 -8.46 5.05 -6.81
CA SER A 129 -9.86 5.46 -6.98
C SER A 129 -10.48 5.06 -8.32
N GLN A 130 -9.67 4.67 -9.31
CA GLN A 130 -10.15 4.34 -10.65
C GLN A 130 -10.08 2.83 -10.87
N PRO A 131 -11.23 2.12 -10.96
CA PRO A 131 -11.23 0.82 -11.63
C PRO A 131 -10.63 1.05 -13.03
N VAL A 132 -9.73 0.18 -13.45
CA VAL A 132 -9.21 0.20 -14.82
C VAL A 132 -10.34 -0.25 -15.75
N ASP A 133 -11.32 0.63 -15.97
CA ASP A 133 -12.30 0.56 -17.06
C ASP A 133 -11.65 1.12 -18.34
N GLY A 134 -10.44 0.65 -18.63
CA GLY A 134 -9.76 0.96 -19.89
C GLY A 134 -10.28 0.01 -20.96
N GLU A 135 -10.86 0.54 -22.03
CA GLU A 135 -11.09 -0.24 -23.25
C GLU A 135 -9.72 -0.66 -23.80
N GLU A 136 -9.48 -1.96 -23.93
CA GLU A 136 -8.26 -2.47 -24.59
C GLU A 136 -8.34 -2.11 -26.08
N GLU A 137 -7.41 -1.26 -26.53
CA GLU A 137 -7.31 -0.84 -27.92
C GLU A 137 -5.95 -1.28 -28.50
N ASP A 138 -5.94 -1.72 -29.76
CA ASP A 138 -4.71 -2.04 -30.49
C ASP A 138 -3.93 -0.75 -30.77
N VAL A 139 -2.86 -0.51 -30.00
CA VAL A 139 -1.99 0.67 -30.15
C VAL A 139 -0.71 0.30 -30.87
N ALA A 140 -0.40 1.02 -31.96
CA ALA A 140 0.89 0.88 -32.63
C ALA A 140 2.02 1.36 -31.71
N LEU A 141 2.88 0.42 -31.29
CA LEU A 141 3.97 0.71 -30.35
C LEU A 141 5.02 1.68 -30.93
N GLU A 142 5.28 1.63 -32.22
CA GLU A 142 6.29 2.50 -32.84
C GLU A 142 6.00 4.00 -32.69
N PRO A 143 4.83 4.52 -33.10
CA PRO A 143 4.51 5.93 -32.92
C PRO A 143 4.44 6.32 -31.44
N LEU A 144 3.90 5.45 -30.58
CA LEU A 144 3.79 5.71 -29.14
C LEU A 144 5.17 5.90 -28.49
N VAL A 145 6.08 4.95 -28.72
CA VAL A 145 7.42 5.01 -28.12
C VAL A 145 8.21 6.19 -28.69
N ARG A 146 8.00 6.55 -29.97
CA ARG A 146 8.58 7.75 -30.58
C ARG A 146 8.09 9.04 -29.92
N GLU A 147 6.78 9.16 -29.67
CA GLU A 147 6.19 10.30 -28.98
C GLU A 147 6.71 10.44 -27.55
N CYS A 148 6.81 9.33 -26.81
CA CYS A 148 7.42 9.32 -25.48
C CYS A 148 8.88 9.78 -25.51
N ALA A 149 9.66 9.33 -26.49
CA ALA A 149 11.06 9.75 -26.64
C ALA A 149 11.18 11.25 -26.90
N GLU A 150 10.30 11.82 -27.74
CA GLU A 150 10.28 13.27 -28.00
C GLU A 150 9.88 14.07 -26.75
N MET A 151 8.86 13.62 -26.01
CA MET A 151 8.44 14.26 -24.76
C MET A 151 9.57 14.27 -23.72
N VAL A 152 10.31 13.16 -23.57
CA VAL A 152 11.44 13.07 -22.66
C VAL A 152 12.57 14.02 -23.09
N CYS A 153 12.88 14.07 -24.38
CA CYS A 153 13.91 14.98 -24.89
C CYS A 153 13.55 16.45 -24.64
N LEU A 154 12.27 16.82 -24.83
CA LEU A 154 11.76 18.16 -24.54
C LEU A 154 11.82 18.48 -23.04
N ARG A 155 11.37 17.56 -22.19
CA ARG A 155 11.31 17.77 -20.74
C ARG A 155 12.69 17.97 -20.11
N TYR A 156 13.68 17.20 -20.56
CA TYR A 156 15.05 17.28 -20.03
C TYR A 156 16.00 18.15 -20.87
N ARG A 157 15.48 18.84 -21.90
CA ARG A 157 16.26 19.70 -22.82
C ARG A 157 17.50 19.00 -23.39
N VAL A 158 17.38 17.71 -23.72
CA VAL A 158 18.47 16.94 -24.33
C VAL A 158 18.29 16.82 -25.85
N PRO A 159 19.38 16.73 -26.63
CA PRO A 159 19.30 16.49 -28.07
C PRO A 159 18.50 15.22 -28.38
N ARG A 160 17.71 15.25 -29.47
CA ARG A 160 16.88 14.11 -29.91
C ARG A 160 17.68 12.84 -30.19
N GLU A 161 18.97 12.99 -30.48
CA GLU A 161 19.91 11.89 -30.74
C GLU A 161 20.29 11.10 -29.46
N THR A 162 20.00 11.65 -28.28
CA THR A 162 20.29 11.00 -26.99
C THR A 162 19.45 9.75 -26.77
N VAL A 163 18.24 9.69 -27.33
CA VAL A 163 17.32 8.55 -27.17
C VAL A 163 17.28 7.74 -28.46
N GLY A 164 18.08 6.67 -28.51
CA GLY A 164 18.10 5.74 -29.63
C GLY A 164 16.95 4.73 -29.57
N LEU A 165 16.00 4.82 -30.50
CA LEU A 165 14.91 3.86 -30.64
C LEU A 165 15.38 2.69 -31.52
N ARG A 166 15.60 1.52 -30.91
CA ARG A 166 15.78 0.25 -31.64
C ARG A 166 14.50 -0.56 -31.54
N ILE A 167 13.63 -0.39 -32.52
CA ILE A 167 12.39 -1.15 -32.63
C ILE A 167 12.67 -2.28 -33.63
N ALA A 168 12.52 -3.53 -33.19
CA ALA A 168 12.61 -4.66 -34.11
C ALA A 168 11.42 -4.60 -35.08
N PRO A 169 11.62 -4.85 -36.39
CA PRO A 169 10.50 -4.86 -37.32
C PRO A 169 9.53 -5.98 -36.94
N SER A 170 8.27 -5.61 -36.74
CA SER A 170 7.12 -6.51 -36.54
C SER A 170 6.73 -7.22 -37.83
#